data_AF-A0A256XW74-F1
#
_entry.id   AF-A0A256XW74-F1
#
_cell.length_a   1.000
_cell.length_b   1.000
_cell.length_c   1.000
_cell.angle_alpha   90.00
_cell.angle_beta   90.00
_cell.angle_gamma   90.00
#
_symmetry.space_group_name_H-M   'P 1'
#
loop_
_entity.id
_entity.type
_entity.pdbx_description
1 polymer ?
#
loop_
_entity_poly.entity_id
_entity_poly.type
_entity_poly.pdbx_seq_one_letter_code
_entity_poly.pdbx_strand_id
1 'polypeptide(L)'
;MSLWQTSRALEALGVTRSHEVVRQWVHKLASRAEELVLSERTDTAIVDETAVNVAGRQVWLWIAIEPEHRTVLAVMLTEVRMP
;
A
#
# COMPACT_ATOMS: atom_id res chain seq x y z
N MET A 1 -8.96 -1.58 7.66
CA MET A 1 -8.85 -1.63 9.14
C MET A 1 -7.69 -0.77 9.60
N SER A 2 -7.80 -0.09 10.74
CA SER A 2 -6.66 0.59 11.38
C SER A 2 -5.78 -0.40 12.15
N LEU A 3 -4.53 -0.02 12.46
CA LEU A 3 -3.61 -0.86 13.26
C LEU A 3 -4.22 -1.25 14.63
N TRP A 4 -5.00 -0.35 15.21
CA TRP A 4 -5.71 -0.61 16.46
C TRP A 4 -6.85 -1.61 16.28
N GLN A 5 -7.64 -1.48 15.21
CA GLN A 5 -8.66 -2.47 14.88
C GLN A 5 -8.06 -3.86 14.65
N THR A 6 -6.92 -3.94 13.96
CA THR A 6 -6.18 -5.19 13.76
C THR A 6 -5.72 -5.77 15.09
N SER A 7 -5.15 -4.96 15.99
CA SER A 7 -4.74 -5.38 17.33
C SER A 7 -5.92 -5.96 18.14
N ARG A 8 -7.10 -5.34 18.09
CA ARG A 8 -8.31 -5.87 18.74
C ARG A 8 -8.84 -7.15 18.10
N ALA A 9 -8.76 -7.26 16.78
CA ALA A 9 -9.13 -8.48 16.08
C ALA A 9 -8.21 -9.66 16.48
N LEU A 10 -6.91 -9.40 16.62
CA LEU A 10 -5.95 -10.40 17.10
C LEU A 10 -6.23 -10.81 18.55
N GLU A 11 -6.57 -9.86 19.42
CA GLU A 11 -6.96 -10.15 20.80
C GLU A 11 -8.20 -11.06 20.88
N ALA A 12 -9.21 -10.82 20.03
CA ALA A 12 -10.39 -11.67 19.93
C ALA A 12 -10.05 -13.11 19.47
N LEU A 13 -8.92 -13.30 18.80
CA LEU A 13 -8.38 -14.60 18.38
C LEU A 13 -7.39 -15.20 19.42
N GLY A 14 -7.26 -14.60 20.61
CA GLY A 14 -6.36 -15.05 21.67
C GLY A 14 -4.91 -14.59 21.52
N VAL A 15 -4.62 -13.66 20.61
CA VAL A 15 -3.27 -13.13 20.35
C VAL A 15 -3.17 -11.70 20.84
N THR A 16 -2.74 -11.51 22.10
CA THR A 16 -2.57 -10.17 22.69
C THR A 16 -1.33 -9.47 22.15
N ARG A 17 -1.52 -8.45 21.30
CA ARG A 17 -0.44 -7.62 20.73
C ARG A 17 -0.88 -6.17 20.66
N SER A 18 0.03 -5.25 20.96
CA SER A 18 -0.22 -3.82 20.82
C SER A 18 -0.26 -3.41 19.35
N HIS A 19 -0.94 -2.30 19.05
CA HIS A 19 -0.96 -1.71 17.71
C HIS A 19 0.44 -1.35 17.19
N GLU A 20 1.39 -1.02 18.08
CA GLU A 20 2.78 -0.76 17.69
C GLU A 20 3.51 -2.03 17.22
N VAL A 21 3.24 -3.19 17.83
CA VAL A 21 3.78 -4.46 17.32
C VAL A 21 3.20 -4.79 15.94
N VAL A 22 1.90 -4.54 15.75
CA VAL A 22 1.26 -4.68 14.42
C VAL A 22 1.92 -3.73 13.41
N ARG A 23 2.19 -2.48 13.79
CA ARG A 23 2.91 -1.51 12.95
C ARG A 23 4.28 -2.02 12.54
N GLN A 24 5.04 -2.60 13.47
CA GLN A 24 6.35 -3.18 13.18
C GLN A 24 6.26 -4.37 12.21
N TRP A 25 5.22 -5.21 12.32
CA TRP A 25 5.00 -6.29 11.37
C TRP A 25 4.69 -5.76 9.96
N VAL A 26 3.86 -4.72 9.85
CA VAL A 26 3.59 -4.05 8.58
C VAL A 26 4.88 -3.52 7.96
N HIS A 27 5.73 -2.84 8.73
CA HIS A 27 7.03 -2.35 8.24
C HIS A 27 7.97 -3.48 7.78
N LYS A 28 8.01 -4.60 8.50
CA LYS A 28 8.78 -5.78 8.09
C LYS A 28 8.26 -6.39 6.78
N LEU A 29 6.97 -6.29 6.50
CA LEU A 29 6.38 -6.78 5.27
C LEU A 29 6.58 -5.79 4.12
N ALA A 30 6.60 -4.49 4.42
CA ALA A 30 6.76 -3.42 3.42
C ALA A 30 8.06 -3.57 2.61
N SER A 31 9.15 -4.02 3.23
CA SER A 31 10.40 -4.26 2.51
C SER A 31 10.29 -5.37 1.45
N ARG A 32 9.33 -6.30 1.59
CA ARG A 32 9.02 -7.31 0.58
C ARG A 32 7.97 -6.85 -0.42
N ALA A 33 7.19 -5.82 -0.09
CA ALA A 33 6.17 -5.30 -0.99
C ALA A 33 6.80 -4.68 -2.25
N GLU A 34 8.01 -4.13 -2.14
CA GLU A 34 8.79 -3.66 -3.30
C GLU A 34 9.10 -4.81 -4.27
N GLU A 35 9.38 -6.02 -3.77
CA GLU A 35 9.59 -7.21 -4.61
C GLU A 35 8.31 -7.66 -5.33
N LEU A 36 7.13 -7.29 -4.81
CA LEU A 36 5.83 -7.62 -5.40
C LEU A 36 5.40 -6.64 -6.49
N VAL A 37 6.08 -5.49 -6.64
CA VAL A 37 5.92 -4.63 -7.81
C VAL A 37 6.67 -5.29 -8.96
N LEU A 38 5.95 -6.10 -9.73
CA LEU A 38 6.54 -6.96 -10.74
C LEU A 38 6.97 -6.13 -11.95
N SER A 39 8.18 -6.40 -12.43
CA SER A 39 8.69 -5.94 -13.73
C SER A 39 8.11 -6.78 -14.88
N GLU A 40 6.80 -7.03 -14.83
CA GLU A 40 6.13 -7.83 -15.84
C GLU A 40 6.11 -7.05 -17.16
N ARG A 41 6.54 -7.69 -18.25
CA ARG A 41 6.39 -7.10 -19.57
C ARG A 41 4.93 -7.25 -19.98
N THR A 42 4.20 -6.15 -19.91
CA THR A 42 2.82 -6.06 -20.39
C THR A 42 2.73 -5.05 -21.53
N ASP A 43 1.84 -5.33 -22.47
CA ASP A 43 1.51 -4.43 -23.58
C ASP A 43 0.50 -3.36 -23.17
N THR A 44 -0.20 -3.55 -22.04
CA THR A 44 -1.27 -2.63 -21.57
C THR A 44 -1.17 -2.39 -20.08
N ALA A 45 -1.32 -1.13 -19.67
CA ALA A 45 -1.41 -0.72 -18.28
C ALA A 45 -2.56 0.28 -18.10
N ILE A 46 -3.30 0.13 -17.01
CA ILE A 46 -4.25 1.13 -16.51
C ILE A 46 -3.55 1.96 -15.45
N VAL A 47 -3.62 3.28 -15.58
CA VAL A 47 -3.05 4.22 -14.61
C VAL A 47 -4.19 4.92 -13.88
N ASP A 48 -4.14 4.92 -12.55
CA ASP A 48 -5.04 5.68 -11.69
C ASP A 48 -4.25 6.71 -10.87
N GLU A 49 -4.88 7.86 -10.63
CA GLU A 49 -4.39 8.90 -9.73
C GLU A 49 -5.37 9.10 -8.57
N THR A 50 -4.85 9.11 -7.35
CA THR A 50 -5.66 9.34 -6.16
C THR A 50 -4.96 10.36 -5.25
N ALA A 51 -5.65 11.45 -4.94
CA ALA A 51 -5.17 12.40 -3.93
C ALA A 51 -5.29 11.79 -2.52
N VAL A 52 -4.19 11.77 -1.77
CA VAL A 52 -4.13 11.25 -0.40
C VAL A 52 -3.52 12.28 0.55
N ASN A 53 -3.95 12.26 1.81
CA ASN A 53 -3.40 13.11 2.86
C ASN A 53 -2.36 12.32 3.67
N VAL A 54 -1.10 12.75 3.61
CA VAL A 54 0.01 12.16 4.37
C VAL A 54 0.55 13.21 5.33
N ALA A 55 0.38 12.96 6.63
CA ALA A 55 0.84 13.86 7.69
C ALA A 55 0.39 15.33 7.53
N GLY A 56 -0.84 15.55 7.06
CA GLY A 56 -1.40 16.88 6.85
C GLY A 56 -1.05 17.51 5.49
N ARG A 57 -0.28 16.82 4.66
CA ARG A 57 0.10 17.25 3.31
C ARG A 57 -0.70 16.46 2.28
N GLN A 58 -1.32 17.16 1.34
CA GLN A 58 -1.92 16.50 0.18
C GLN A 58 -0.81 16.08 -0.79
N VAL A 59 -0.81 14.81 -1.17
CA VAL A 59 0.09 14.22 -2.17
C VAL A 59 -0.73 13.38 -3.14
N TRP A 60 -0.16 13.08 -4.31
CA TRP A 60 -0.79 12.29 -5.35
C TRP A 60 -0.18 10.89 -5.39
N LEU A 61 -1.02 9.88 -5.19
CA LEU A 61 -0.70 8.48 -5.37
C LEU A 61 -1.03 8.07 -6.79
N TRP A 62 -0.03 7.54 -7.49
CA TRP A 62 -0.15 7.00 -8.84
C TRP A 62 0.05 5.50 -8.76
N ILE A 63 -0.85 4.74 -9.38
CA ILE A 63 -0.72 3.28 -9.48
C ILE A 63 -0.91 2.87 -10.94
N ALA A 64 0.03 2.09 -11.47
CA ALA A 64 -0.11 1.41 -12.74
C ALA A 64 -0.42 -0.07 -12.50
N ILE A 65 -1.46 -0.59 -13.14
CA ILE A 65 -1.94 -1.96 -12.98
C ILE A 65 -2.09 -2.62 -14.34
N GLU A 66 -1.61 -3.85 -14.45
CA GLU A 66 -1.92 -4.73 -15.59
C GLU A 66 -3.36 -5.26 -15.46
N PRO A 67 -4.24 -5.07 -16.45
CA PRO A 67 -5.68 -5.32 -16.29
C PRO A 67 -6.08 -6.80 -16.12
N GLU A 68 -5.38 -7.75 -16.73
CA GLU A 68 -5.79 -9.16 -16.77
C GLU A 68 -5.53 -9.88 -15.44
N HIS A 69 -4.30 -9.77 -14.93
CA HIS A 69 -3.82 -10.41 -13.70
C HIS A 69 -3.91 -9.48 -12.50
N ARG A 70 -4.21 -8.20 -12.72
CA ARG A 70 -4.27 -7.15 -11.68
C ARG A 70 -2.92 -6.98 -10.97
N THR A 71 -1.84 -7.23 -11.70
CA THR A 71 -0.48 -7.03 -11.22
C THR A 71 -0.20 -5.54 -11.05
N VAL A 72 0.36 -5.16 -9.89
CA VAL A 72 0.85 -3.79 -9.68
C VAL A 72 2.19 -3.65 -10.39
N LEU A 73 2.22 -2.78 -11.40
CA LEU A 73 3.40 -2.53 -12.25
C LEU A 73 4.25 -1.39 -11.70
N ALA A 74 3.61 -0.37 -11.11
CA ALA A 74 4.30 0.76 -10.51
C ALA A 74 3.42 1.44 -9.44
N VAL A 75 4.08 1.99 -8.43
CA VAL A 75 3.47 2.87 -7.44
C VAL A 75 4.37 4.09 -7.26
N MET A 76 3.81 5.30 -7.34
CA MET A 76 4.56 6.54 -7.17
C MET A 76 3.79 7.54 -6.31
N LEU A 77 4.52 8.33 -5.53
CA LEU A 77 3.99 9.47 -4.80
C LEU A 77 4.62 10.76 -5.30
N THR A 78 3.80 11.76 -5.63
CA THR A 78 4.26 13.09 -6.06
C THR A 78 3.58 14.19 -5.26
N GLU A 79 4.29 15.29 -5.01
CA GLU A 79 3.70 16.45 -4.32
C GLU A 79 2.78 17.26 -5.23
N VAL A 80 3.06 17.24 -6.54
CA VAL A 80 2.29 17.96 -7.57
C VAL A 80 1.61 16.93 -8.47
N ARG A 81 0.38 17.23 -8.89
CA ARG A 81 -0.32 16.44 -9.90
C ARG A 81 0.41 16.59 -11.23
N MET A 82 0.83 15.48 -11.83
CA MET A 82 1.41 15.50 -13.17
C MET A 82 0.28 15.69 -14.19
N PRO A 83 0.45 16.56 -15.19
CA PRO A 83 -0.54 16.82 -16.22
C PRO A 83 -0.63 15.69 -17.26
#